data_AF-A0A067M254-F1
#
_entry.id   AF-A0A067M254-F1
#
_cell.length_a   1.000
_cell.length_b   1.000
_cell.length_c   1.000
_cell.angle_alpha   90.00
_cell.angle_beta   90.00
_cell.angle_gamma   90.00
#
_symmetry.space_group_name_H-M   'P 1'
#
loop_
_entity.id
_entity.type
_entity.pdbx_description
1 polymer ?
#
loop_
_entity_poly.entity_id
_entity_poly.type
_entity_poly.pdbx_seq_one_letter_code
_entity_poly.pdbx_strand_id
1 'polypeptide(L)' 'YPTLARMARDYLAIQGSGTPGERKFSSAGRTDDVRRSRLSPALFEALQLLKASYKSETM' A
#
# COMPACT_ATOMS: atom_id res chain seq x y z
N TYR A 1 -12.71 8.90 28.00
CA TYR A 1 -11.27 9.23 28.05
C TYR A 1 -10.76 9.69 26.67
N PRO A 2 -10.95 10.96 26.30
CA PRO A 2 -10.61 11.45 24.96
C PRO A 2 -9.11 11.38 24.66
N THR A 3 -8.24 11.59 25.66
CA THR A 3 -6.78 11.56 25.51
C THR A 3 -6.24 10.15 25.29
N LEU A 4 -6.68 9.18 26.11
CA LEU A 4 -6.31 7.77 25.96
C LEU A 4 -6.79 7.18 24.63
N ALA A 5 -8.00 7.56 24.18
CA ALA A 5 -8.54 7.12 22.90
C ALA A 5 -7.71 7.63 21.71
N ARG A 6 -7.14 8.85 21.80
CA ARG A 6 -6.23 9.40 20.77
C ARG A 6 -4.91 8.64 20.74
N MET A 7 -4.28 8.47 21.91
CA MET A 7 -3.03 7.71 22.03
C MET A 7 -3.18 6.28 21.50
N ALA A 8 -4.26 5.58 21.88
CA ALA A 8 -4.50 4.22 21.42
C ALA A 8 -4.62 4.13 19.89
N ARG A 9 -5.24 5.11 19.23
CA ARG A 9 -5.33 5.14 17.76
C ARG A 9 -3.97 5.31 17.10
N ASP A 10 -3.11 6.17 17.65
CA ASP A 10 -1.77 6.40 17.11
C ASP A 10 -0.90 5.14 17.27
N TYR A 11 -0.94 4.49 18.44
CA TYR A 11 -0.16 3.27 18.69
C TYR A 11 -0.68 2.05 17.94
N LEU A 12 -2.00 1.87 17.82
CA LEU A 12 -2.58 0.72 17.13
C LEU A 12 -2.45 0.83 15.60
N ALA A 13 -2.29 2.05 15.06
CA ALA A 13 -2.04 2.27 13.64
C ALA A 13 -0.60 1.90 13.23
N ILE A 14 0.33 1.82 14.19
CA ILE A 14 1.69 1.34 13.93
C ILE A 14 1.61 -0.15 13.64
N GLN A 15 1.93 -0.51 12.40
CA GLN A 15 1.89 -1.90 11.99
C GLN A 15 2.96 -2.71 12.75
N GLY A 16 2.55 -3.67 13.57
CA GLY A 16 3.46 -4.56 14.30
C GLY A 16 4.20 -5.60 13.44
N SER A 17 3.99 -5.63 12.12
CA SER A 17 4.66 -6.55 11.20
C SER A 17 4.97 -5.89 9.86
N GLY A 18 6.07 -6.27 9.20
CA GLY A 18 6.44 -5.78 7.85
C GLY A 18 5.57 -6.31 6.71
N THR A 19 4.64 -7.21 7.01
CA THR A 19 3.81 -7.95 6.04
C THR A 19 2.91 -7.10 5.12
N PRO A 20 2.45 -5.88 5.45
CA PRO A 20 1.70 -5.05 4.49
C PRO A 20 2.59 -4.48 3.38
N GLY A 21 3.87 -4.22 3.70
CA GLY A 21 4.88 -3.86 2.70
C GLY A 21 5.09 -5.04 1.75
N GLU A 22 5.36 -6.22 2.29
CA GLU A 22 5.57 -7.45 1.51
C GLU A 22 4.35 -7.83 0.66
N ARG A 23 3.13 -7.66 1.17
CA ARG A 23 1.90 -7.89 0.39
C ARG A 23 1.79 -6.91 -0.78
N LYS A 24 2.11 -5.64 -0.57
CA LYS A 24 2.17 -4.63 -1.64
C LYS A 24 3.24 -5.00 -2.66
N PHE A 25 4.45 -5.35 -2.22
CA PHE A 25 5.55 -5.79 -3.09
C PHE A 25 5.22 -7.07 -3.88
N SER A 26 4.61 -8.08 -3.25
CA SER A 26 4.18 -9.31 -3.94
C SER A 26 3.06 -9.05 -4.96
N SER A 27 2.16 -8.11 -4.67
CA SER A 27 1.12 -7.70 -5.61
C SER A 27 1.67 -6.84 -6.77
N ALA A 28 2.68 -6.03 -6.49
CA ALA A 28 3.40 -5.22 -7.46
C ALA A 28 4.24 -6.13 -8.38
N GLY A 29 4.96 -7.12 -7.83
CA GLY A 29 5.74 -8.09 -8.59
C GLY A 29 4.93 -8.91 -9.60
N ARG A 30 3.63 -9.14 -9.33
CA ARG A 30 2.71 -9.76 -10.31
C ARG A 30 2.35 -8.85 -11.49
N THR A 31 2.46 -7.53 -11.32
CA THR A 31 2.18 -6.52 -12.36
C THR A 31 3.48 -6.08 -13.07
N ASP A 32 4.60 -6.21 -12.37
CA ASP A 32 5.99 -5.97 -12.80
C ASP A 32 6.61 -7.17 -13.53
N ASP A 33 5.84 -8.25 -13.73
CA ASP A 33 6.34 -9.47 -14.35
C ASP A 33 6.91 -9.15 -15.73
N VAL A 34 8.25 -9.24 -15.85
CA VAL A 34 9.11 -8.85 -16.98
C VAL A 34 8.64 -9.40 -18.33
N ARG A 35 7.80 -10.44 -18.29
CA ARG A 35 7.23 -11.11 -19.47
C ARG A 35 6.01 -10.42 -20.09
N ARG A 36 5.33 -9.45 -19.46
CA ARG A 36 4.06 -8.90 -20.01
C ARG A 36 3.80 -7.39 -19.90
N SER A 37 4.62 -6.59 -19.22
CA SER A 37 4.44 -5.14 -19.18
C SER A 37 5.65 -4.41 -19.75
N ARG A 38 5.50 -3.85 -20.96
CA ARG A 38 6.43 -2.83 -21.51
C ARG A 38 6.19 -1.47 -20.82
N LEU A 39 5.92 -1.47 -19.52
CA LEU A 39 5.63 -0.26 -18.75
C LEU A 39 6.96 0.27 -18.22
N SER A 40 7.22 1.57 -18.43
CA SER A 40 8.37 2.20 -17.80
C SER A 40 8.19 2.16 -16.28
N PRO A 41 9.29 2.10 -15.50
CA PRO A 41 9.22 2.13 -14.03
C PRO A 41 8.40 3.30 -13.48
N ALA A 42 8.50 4.47 -14.14
CA ALA A 42 7.72 5.66 -13.76
C ALA A 42 6.21 5.49 -13.98
N LEU A 43 5.80 4.85 -15.08
CA LEU A 43 4.38 4.58 -15.35
C LEU A 43 3.83 3.51 -14.40
N PHE A 44 4.66 2.52 -14.06
CA PHE A 44 4.32 1.50 -13.07
C PHE A 44 4.06 2.09 -11.69
N GLU A 45 4.96 2.97 -11.21
CA GLU A 45 4.82 3.65 -9.92
C GLU A 45 3.54 4.50 -9.88
N ALA A 46 3.28 5.30 -10.93
CA ALA A 46 2.06 6.09 -11.04
C ALA A 46 0.79 5.22 -11.01
N LEU A 47 0.80 4.05 -11.65
CA LEU A 47 -0.32 3.12 -11.62
C LEU A 47 -0.51 2.45 -10.25
N GLN A 48 0.56 2.13 -9.53
CA GLN A 48 0.44 1.60 -8.16
C GLN A 48 -0.11 2.65 -7.18
N LEU A 49 0.29 3.91 -7.32
CA LEU A 49 -0.27 5.02 -6.55
C LEU A 49 -1.74 5.25 -6.87
N LEU A 50 -2.11 5.25 -8.16
CA LEU A 50 -3.50 5.37 -8.61
C LEU A 50 -4.36 4.22 -8.06
N LYS A 51 -3.86 2.99 -8.10
CA LYS A 51 -4.55 1.84 -7.52
C LYS A 51 -4.72 1.98 -6.00
N ALA A 52 -3.73 2.53 -5.31
CA ALA A 52 -3.81 2.77 -3.87
C ALA A 52 -4.86 3.84 -3.53
N SER A 53 -4.95 4.94 -4.31
CA SER A 53 -5.92 6.02 -4.09
C SER A 53 -7.36 5.55 -4.29
N TYR A 54 -7.63 4.76 -5.34
CA TYR A 54 -8.98 4.19 -5.54
C TYR A 54 -9.39 3.24 -4.41
N LYS A 55 -8.44 2.52 -3.81
CA LYS A 55 -8.70 1.61 -2.69
C LYS A 55 -8.98 2.35 -1.38
N SER A 56 -8.47 3.58 -1.20
CA SER A 56 -8.79 4.42 -0.04
C SER A 56 -10.15 5.13 -0.16
N GLU A 57 -10.66 5.38 -1.38
CA GLU A 57 -11.97 6.02 -1.60
C GLU A 57 -13.16 5.06 -1.47
N THR A 58 -12.93 3.75 -1.54
CA THR A 58 -13.97 2.72 -1.43
C THR A 58 -14.12 2.14 -0.01
N MET A 59 -13.53 2.79 1.00
CA MET A 59 -13.66 2.43 2.42
C MET A 59 -14.38 3.51 3.22
#